data_AF-A0A2V5TQ03-F1
#
_entry.id   AF-A0A2V5TQ03-F1
#
_cell.length_a   1.000
_cell.length_b   1.000
_cell.length_c   1.000
_cell.angle_alpha   90.00
_cell.angle_beta   90.00
_cell.angle_gamma   90.00
#
_symmetry.space_group_name_H-M   'P 1'
#
loop_
_entity.id
_entity.type
_entity.pdbx_description
1 polymer ?
#
loop_
_entity_poly.entity_id
_entity_poly.type
_entity_poly.pdbx_seq_one_letter_code
_entity_poly.pdbx_strand_id
1 'polypeptide(L)'
;MRTPTTSQLRTAIEVLKNLEERVDNHATNVVIQLPDTRCGDDYAARIESQTIEQIARIKTLMAQLESWRDELRQQNRQCVSQRV
;
A
#
# COMPACT_ATOMS: atom_id res chain seq x y z
N MET A 1 21.05 8.89 6.95
CA MET A 1 20.32 8.17 5.89
C MET A 1 20.36 9.01 4.62
N ARG A 2 20.48 8.39 3.44
CA ARG A 2 20.49 9.10 2.16
C ARG A 2 19.04 9.38 1.74
N THR A 3 18.72 10.61 1.34
CA THR A 3 17.37 10.96 0.85
C THR A 3 17.06 10.11 -0.40
N PRO A 4 15.92 9.40 -0.45
CA PRO A 4 15.54 8.62 -1.62
C PRO A 4 15.21 9.53 -2.80
N THR A 5 15.39 8.97 -3.99
CA THR A 5 15.04 9.63 -5.25
C THR A 5 13.55 9.47 -5.55
N THR A 6 13.01 10.34 -6.40
CA THR A 6 11.61 10.28 -6.85
C THR A 6 11.29 8.97 -7.58
N SER A 7 12.27 8.36 -8.25
CA SER A 7 12.12 7.03 -8.88
C SER A 7 12.04 5.92 -7.85
N GLN A 8 12.90 5.92 -6.82
CA GLN A 8 12.84 4.96 -5.72
C GLN A 8 11.48 5.03 -4.98
N LEU A 9 10.96 6.24 -4.74
CA LEU A 9 9.63 6.41 -4.14
C LEU A 9 8.52 5.90 -5.04
N ARG A 10 8.60 6.14 -6.36
CA ARG A 10 7.64 5.58 -7.33
C ARG A 10 7.64 4.05 -7.30
N THR A 11 8.82 3.43 -7.33
CA THR A 11 8.95 1.97 -7.28
C THR A 11 8.39 1.41 -5.96
N ALA A 12 8.66 2.07 -4.83
CA ALA A 12 8.10 1.66 -3.55
C ALA A 12 6.56 1.72 -3.55
N ILE A 13 5.96 2.76 -4.14
CA ILE A 13 4.49 2.87 -4.31
C ILE A 13 3.97 1.73 -5.19
N GLU A 14 4.63 1.42 -6.31
CA GLU A 14 4.24 0.30 -7.20
C GLU A 14 4.30 -1.05 -6.48
N VAL A 15 5.33 -1.29 -5.66
CA VAL A 15 5.42 -2.49 -4.82
C VAL A 15 4.28 -2.57 -3.80
N LEU A 16 3.91 -1.45 -3.17
CA LEU A 16 2.79 -1.41 -2.23
C LEU A 16 1.44 -1.68 -2.90
N LYS A 17 1.23 -1.20 -4.14
CA LYS A 17 0.03 -1.54 -4.92
C LYS A 17 -0.06 -3.04 -5.21
N ASN A 18 1.04 -3.65 -5.62
CA ASN A 18 1.09 -5.10 -5.82
C ASN A 18 0.89 -5.87 -4.51
N LEU A 19 1.34 -5.32 -3.37
CA LEU A 19 1.09 -5.92 -2.08
C LEU A 19 -0.38 -5.85 -1.67
N GLU A 20 -1.05 -4.72 -1.90
CA GLU A 20 -2.50 -4.57 -1.70
C GLU A 20 -3.27 -5.64 -2.46
N GLU A 21 -3.01 -5.77 -3.77
CA GLU A 21 -3.66 -6.77 -4.62
C GLU A 21 -3.40 -8.21 -4.14
N ARG A 22 -2.16 -8.51 -3.72
CA ARG A 22 -1.82 -9.85 -3.20
C ARG A 22 -2.53 -10.17 -1.89
N VAL A 23 -2.69 -9.19 -1.00
CA VAL A 23 -3.42 -9.37 0.26
C VAL A 23 -4.90 -9.65 -0.02
N ASP A 24 -5.51 -8.88 -0.91
CA ASP A 24 -6.92 -9.04 -1.30
C ASP A 24 -7.19 -10.40 -1.99
N ASN A 25 -6.34 -10.76 -2.96
CA ASN A 25 -6.42 -12.05 -3.64
C ASN A 25 -6.20 -13.22 -2.68
N HIS A 26 -5.28 -13.09 -1.72
CA HIS A 26 -5.05 -14.13 -0.73
C HIS A 26 -6.28 -14.33 0.16
N ALA A 27 -6.89 -13.24 0.65
CA ALA A 27 -8.10 -13.31 1.46
C ALA A 27 -9.23 -14.00 0.72
N THR A 28 -9.48 -13.60 -0.53
CA THR A 28 -10.50 -14.21 -1.40
C THR A 28 -10.25 -15.71 -1.59
N ASN A 29 -9.01 -16.09 -1.92
CA ASN A 29 -8.65 -17.49 -2.12
C ASN A 29 -8.81 -18.35 -0.86
N VAL A 30 -8.53 -17.79 0.32
CA VAL A 30 -8.72 -18.50 1.58
C VAL A 30 -10.20 -18.66 1.89
N VAL A 31 -11.01 -17.60 1.74
CA VAL A 31 -12.45 -17.63 2.01
C VAL A 31 -13.17 -18.66 1.13
N ILE A 32 -12.83 -18.76 -0.15
CA ILE A 32 -13.41 -19.74 -1.08
C ILE A 32 -13.15 -21.20 -0.65
N GLN A 33 -12.06 -21.45 0.08
CA GLN A 33 -11.68 -22.79 0.53
C GLN A 33 -12.32 -23.18 1.87
N LEU A 34 -13.08 -22.29 2.50
CA LEU A 34 -13.70 -22.57 3.79
C LEU A 34 -14.97 -23.43 3.62
N PRO A 35 -15.22 -24.35 4.56
CA PRO A 35 -16.44 -25.15 4.56
C PRO A 35 -17.64 -24.27 4.89
N ASP A 36 -18.75 -24.45 4.15
CA ASP A 36 -20.04 -23.77 4.38
C ASP A 36 -20.68 -24.26 5.70
N THR A 37 -20.20 -23.67 6.78
CA THR A 37 -20.53 -23.98 8.17
C THR A 37 -20.38 -22.70 8.98
N ARG A 38 -21.10 -22.59 10.10
CA ARG A 38 -20.96 -21.45 11.01
C ARG A 38 -19.50 -21.19 11.44
N CYS A 39 -18.71 -22.24 11.63
CA CYS A 39 -17.29 -22.10 11.96
C CYS A 39 -16.47 -21.54 10.77
N GLY A 40 -16.83 -21.92 9.54
CA GLY A 40 -16.28 -21.35 8.32
C GLY A 40 -16.63 -19.87 8.18
N ASP A 41 -17.89 -19.49 8.43
CA ASP A 41 -18.36 -18.10 8.39
C ASP A 41 -17.63 -17.21 9.40
N ASP A 42 -17.52 -17.67 10.65
CA ASP A 42 -16.80 -16.95 11.71
C ASP A 42 -15.32 -16.74 11.34
N TYR A 43 -14.70 -17.73 10.67
CA TYR A 43 -13.32 -17.62 10.20
C TYR A 43 -13.18 -16.69 8.99
N ALA A 44 -14.13 -16.73 8.04
CA ALA A 44 -14.19 -15.83 6.89
C ALA A 44 -14.29 -14.37 7.34
N ALA A 45 -15.21 -14.06 8.26
CA ALA A 45 -15.38 -12.71 8.81
C ALA A 45 -14.10 -12.18 9.48
N ARG A 46 -13.35 -13.07 10.15
CA ARG A 46 -12.06 -12.71 10.75
C ARG A 46 -11.00 -12.40 9.69
N ILE A 47 -10.92 -13.20 8.62
CA ILE A 47 -10.01 -12.95 7.50
C ILE A 47 -10.34 -11.62 6.83
N GLU A 48 -11.61 -11.36 6.55
CA GLU A 48 -12.06 -10.11 5.93
C GLU A 48 -11.66 -8.89 6.78
N SER A 49 -11.95 -8.92 8.09
CA SER A 49 -11.58 -7.84 9.01
C SER A 49 -10.07 -7.58 9.02
N GLN A 50 -9.26 -8.64 9.09
CA GLN A 50 -7.80 -8.52 9.06
C GLN A 50 -7.28 -8.01 7.71
N THR A 51 -7.92 -8.39 6.61
CA THR A 51 -7.57 -7.96 5.25
C THR A 51 -7.86 -6.48 5.06
N ILE A 52 -9.03 -6.02 5.50
CA ILE A 52 -9.40 -4.59 5.50
C ILE A 52 -8.38 -3.77 6.28
N GLU A 53 -8.00 -4.22 7.48
CA GLU A 53 -7.01 -3.52 8.30
C GLU A 53 -5.63 -3.44 7.61
N GLN A 54 -5.17 -4.53 7.01
CA GLN A 54 -3.90 -4.57 6.30
C GLN A 54 -3.91 -3.66 5.06
N ILE A 55 -4.95 -3.72 4.25
CA ILE A 55 -5.13 -2.85 3.07
C ILE A 55 -5.16 -1.37 3.50
N ALA A 56 -5.86 -1.03 4.59
CA ALA A 56 -5.88 0.33 5.11
C ALA A 56 -4.48 0.84 5.47
N ARG A 57 -3.68 0.01 6.17
CA ARG A 57 -2.28 0.36 6.50
C ARG A 57 -1.42 0.55 5.25
N ILE A 58 -1.57 -0.31 4.23
CA ILE A 58 -0.84 -0.19 2.95
C ILE A 58 -1.22 1.13 2.27
N LYS A 59 -2.51 1.48 2.21
CA LYS A 59 -2.99 2.74 1.64
C LYS A 59 -2.43 3.96 2.36
N THR A 60 -2.38 3.92 3.69
CA THR A 60 -1.77 4.99 4.48
C THR A 60 -0.29 5.16 4.13
N LEU A 61 0.48 4.07 4.00
CA LEU A 61 1.88 4.13 3.60
C LEU A 61 2.05 4.67 2.17
N MET A 62 1.21 4.25 1.22
CA MET A 62 1.23 4.79 -0.14
C MET A 62 1.01 6.31 -0.15
N ALA A 63 0.01 6.80 0.58
CA ALA A 63 -0.28 8.23 0.68
C ALA A 63 0.90 9.02 1.25
N GLN A 64 1.59 8.48 2.27
CA GLN A 64 2.80 9.11 2.83
C GLN A 64 3.93 9.18 1.80
N LEU A 65 4.16 8.10 1.04
CA LEU A 65 5.19 8.07 -0.01
C LEU A 65 4.85 9.02 -1.17
N GLU A 66 3.57 9.16 -1.52
CA GLU A 66 3.10 10.11 -2.52
C GLU A 66 3.34 11.56 -2.09
N SER A 67 2.97 11.90 -0.85
CA SER A 67 3.26 13.22 -0.27
C SER A 67 4.75 13.52 -0.31
N TRP A 68 5.57 12.58 0.14
CA TRP A 68 7.02 12.77 0.17
C TRP A 68 7.62 12.93 -1.24
N ARG A 69 7.14 12.16 -2.21
CA ARG A 69 7.56 12.29 -3.61
C ARG A 69 7.22 13.68 -4.15
N ASP A 70 6.05 14.21 -3.82
CA ASP A 70 5.58 15.49 -4.32
C ASP A 70 6.32 16.66 -3.65
N GLU A 71 6.64 16.55 -2.36
CA GLU A 71 7.56 17.45 -1.65
C GLU A 71 8.94 17.49 -2.29
N LEU A 72 9.53 16.32 -2.60
CA LEU A 72 10.85 16.25 -3.27
C LEU A 72 10.83 16.86 -4.67
N ARG A 73 9.75 16.66 -5.43
CA ARG A 73 9.57 17.31 -6.74
C ARG A 73 9.51 18.83 -6.60
N GLN A 74 8.82 19.33 -5.58
CA GLN A 74 8.71 20.76 -5.33
C GLN A 74 10.05 21.37 -4.92
N GLN A 75 10.80 20.72 -4.02
CA GLN A 75 12.15 21.14 -3.63
C GLN A 75 13.09 21.21 -4.84
N ASN A 76 13.08 20.19 -5.69
CA ASN A 76 13.91 20.17 -6.90
C ASN A 76 13.58 21.33 -7.85
N ARG A 77 12.30 21.68 -8.04
CA ARG A 77 11.89 22.84 -8.86
C ARG A 77 12.36 24.16 -8.26
N GLN A 78 12.24 24.33 -6.95
CA GLN A 78 12.67 25.54 -6.24
C GLN A 78 14.19 25.72 -6.31
N CYS A 79 14.97 24.65 -6.14
CA CYS A 79 16.42 24.69 -6.29
C CYS A 79 16.86 25.06 -7.71
N VAL A 80 16.14 24.61 -8.75
CA VAL A 80 16.41 25.02 -10.14
C VAL A 80 16.09 26.50 -10.31
N SER A 81 14.94 26.97 -9.82
CA SER A 81 14.53 28.38 -9.91
C SER A 81 15.50 29.36 -9.23
N GLN A 82 16.18 28.95 -8.15
CA GLN A 82 17.14 29.79 -7.41
C GLN A 82 18.54 29.82 -8.05
N ARG A 83 18.81 28.96 -9.03
CA ARG A 83 20.10 28.86 -9.73
C ARG A 83 20.10 29.53 -11.11
N VAL A 84 18.97 30.12 -11.53
CA VAL A 84 18.82 30.88 -12.79
C VAL A 84 19.05 32.35 -12.54
#